data_AF-A0A564ZEX1-F1
#
_entry.id   AF-A0A564ZEX1-F1
#
_cell.length_a   1.000
_cell.length_b   1.000
_cell.length_c   1.000
_cell.angle_alpha   90.00
_cell.angle_beta   90.00
_cell.angle_gamma   90.00
#
_symmetry.space_group_name_H-M   'P 1'
#
loop_
_entity.id
_entity.type
_entity.pdbx_description
1 polymer ?
#
loop_
_entity_poly.entity_id
_entity_poly.type
_entity_poly.pdbx_seq_one_letter_code
_entity_poly.pdbx_strand_id
1 'polypeptide(L)'
;MLQEHRIAKEGGPRETAFQEKEFILGGQFNEDGTTRLEVVLLASEGKTKIELRLLGCGEGIGWYIQRRIQLDTLQIGALRAILGRGAGRVKSSAPQLKMTCKIAKGTHRNPQGLGLSLCP
;
A
#
# COMPACT_ATOMS: atom_id res chain seq x y z
N MET A 1 56.89 -30.21 8.39
CA MET A 1 56.49 -31.23 7.41
C MET A 1 55.14 -30.78 6.86
N LEU A 2 55.07 -30.47 5.56
CA LEU A 2 53.91 -29.85 4.90
C LEU A 2 52.70 -30.81 4.87
N GLN A 3 51.51 -30.27 5.08
CA GLN A 3 50.33 -30.79 4.39
C GLN A 3 49.35 -29.66 4.09
N GLU A 4 49.50 -29.09 2.88
CA GLU A 4 48.44 -28.34 2.21
C GLU A 4 47.53 -29.33 1.49
N HIS A 5 46.24 -29.34 1.81
CA HIS A 5 45.21 -29.79 0.88
C HIS A 5 44.18 -28.68 0.76
N ARG A 6 44.37 -27.82 -0.25
CA ARG A 6 43.29 -27.01 -0.83
C ARG A 6 42.56 -27.88 -1.85
N ILE A 7 41.25 -27.99 -1.72
CA ILE A 7 40.36 -27.98 -2.89
C ILE A 7 39.24 -26.99 -2.58
N ALA A 8 39.26 -25.87 -3.30
CA ALA A 8 38.16 -24.93 -3.42
C ALA A 8 37.26 -25.37 -4.58
N LYS A 9 35.96 -25.08 -4.47
CA LYS A 9 34.90 -24.88 -5.49
C LYS A 9 33.58 -25.44 -4.93
N GLU A 10 32.45 -24.77 -4.93
CA GLU A 10 31.88 -23.66 -5.71
C GLU A 10 30.99 -22.85 -4.75
N GLY A 11 30.93 -21.51 -4.80
CA GLY A 11 30.54 -20.81 -6.02
C GLY A 11 29.06 -20.99 -6.36
N GLY A 12 28.19 -21.34 -5.39
CA GLY A 12 26.74 -21.29 -5.59
C GLY A 12 26.30 -19.85 -5.83
N PRO A 13 25.45 -19.56 -6.83
CA PRO A 13 24.94 -18.22 -7.03
C PRO A 13 24.22 -17.81 -5.74
N ARG A 14 24.59 -16.64 -5.20
CA ARG A 14 23.77 -15.93 -4.22
C ARG A 14 22.39 -15.85 -4.86
N GLU A 15 21.43 -16.61 -4.35
CA GLU A 15 20.02 -16.42 -4.68
C GLU A 15 19.74 -14.95 -4.41
N THR A 16 19.69 -14.18 -5.49
CA THR A 16 19.37 -12.78 -5.43
C THR A 16 17.91 -12.79 -5.06
N ALA A 17 17.61 -12.53 -3.78
CA ALA A 17 16.24 -12.42 -3.31
C ALA A 17 15.53 -11.40 -4.21
N PHE A 18 14.72 -11.91 -5.13
CA PHE A 18 14.07 -11.11 -6.14
C PHE A 18 13.11 -10.16 -5.42
N GLN A 19 13.46 -8.86 -5.40
CA GLN A 19 12.63 -7.85 -4.77
C GLN A 19 11.47 -7.53 -5.70
N GLU A 20 10.32 -8.16 -5.43
CA GLU A 20 9.05 -7.68 -5.95
C GLU A 20 8.77 -6.30 -5.37
N LYS A 21 8.62 -5.30 -6.25
CA LYS A 21 8.26 -3.94 -5.85
C LYS A 21 6.74 -3.80 -5.84
N GLU A 22 6.23 -3.25 -4.76
CA GLU A 22 4.81 -3.04 -4.56
C GLU A 22 4.43 -1.56 -4.71
N PHE A 23 3.37 -1.27 -5.46
CA PHE A 23 2.81 0.07 -5.61
C PHE A 23 1.31 0.05 -5.35
N ILE A 24 0.85 0.80 -4.35
CA ILE A 24 -0.57 0.95 -4.06
C ILE A 24 -1.15 1.96 -5.05
N LEU A 25 -2.06 1.49 -5.92
CA LEU A 25 -2.71 2.33 -6.94
C LEU A 25 -3.91 3.09 -6.37
N GLY A 26 -4.52 2.56 -5.32
CA GLY A 26 -5.63 3.20 -4.62
C GLY A 26 -6.31 2.24 -3.64
N GLY A 27 -7.14 2.78 -2.76
CA GLY A 27 -7.93 1.96 -1.86
C GLY A 27 -9.05 2.72 -1.17
N GLN A 28 -10.01 1.96 -0.67
CA GLN A 28 -11.24 2.47 -0.07
C GLN A 28 -11.51 1.72 1.24
N PHE A 29 -11.81 2.48 2.30
CA PHE A 29 -12.24 1.92 3.57
C PHE A 29 -13.71 1.54 3.54
N ASN A 30 -14.08 0.54 4.33
CA ASN A 30 -15.49 0.32 4.69
C ASN A 30 -16.00 1.44 5.62
N GLU A 31 -17.31 1.41 5.89
CA GLU A 31 -17.99 2.42 6.71
C GLU A 31 -17.41 2.50 8.13
N ASP A 32 -17.15 1.34 8.75
CA ASP A 32 -16.63 1.26 10.12
C ASP A 32 -15.12 1.49 10.23
N GLY A 33 -14.42 1.68 9.10
CA GLY A 33 -12.97 1.88 9.04
C GLY A 33 -12.13 0.68 9.50
N THR A 34 -12.72 -0.50 9.66
CA THR A 34 -12.06 -1.73 10.14
C THR A 34 -11.47 -2.58 9.00
N THR A 35 -11.93 -2.35 7.77
CA THR A 35 -11.44 -3.03 6.57
C THR A 35 -11.15 -2.05 5.44
N ARG A 36 -10.22 -2.43 4.57
CA ARG A 36 -9.82 -1.62 3.41
C ARG A 36 -9.67 -2.50 2.18
N LEU A 37 -10.30 -2.11 1.08
CA LEU A 37 -10.09 -2.71 -0.23
C LEU A 37 -9.03 -1.90 -0.99
N GLU A 38 -7.96 -2.53 -1.45
CA GLU A 38 -6.85 -1.88 -2.15
C GLU A 38 -6.58 -2.53 -3.51
N VAL A 39 -6.19 -1.71 -4.48
CA VAL A 39 -5.65 -2.14 -5.77
C VAL A 39 -4.15 -1.90 -5.76
N VAL A 40 -3.38 -2.94 -6.03
CA VAL A 40 -1.92 -2.95 -5.92
C VAL A 40 -1.30 -3.44 -7.22
N LEU A 41 -0.23 -2.78 -7.66
CA LEU A 41 0.63 -3.24 -8.74
C LEU A 41 1.90 -3.87 -8.15
N LEU A 42 2.16 -5.12 -8.51
CA LEU A 42 3.37 -5.84 -8.18
C LEU A 42 4.26 -5.89 -9.42
N ALA A 43 5.49 -5.41 -9.31
CA ALA A 43 6.46 -5.39 -10.40
C ALA A 43 7.68 -6.23 -10.03
N SER A 44 8.02 -7.20 -10.89
CA SER A 44 9.20 -8.05 -10.74
C SER A 44 9.74 -8.44 -12.12
N GLU A 45 11.04 -8.22 -12.36
CA GLU A 45 11.77 -8.62 -13.58
C GLU A 45 11.00 -8.42 -14.90
N GLY A 46 10.51 -7.19 -15.13
CA GLY A 46 9.79 -6.85 -16.37
C GLY A 46 8.37 -7.42 -16.47
N LYS A 47 7.90 -8.15 -15.44
CA LYS A 47 6.52 -8.57 -15.30
C LYS A 47 5.80 -7.67 -14.31
N THR A 48 4.55 -7.37 -14.62
CA THR A 48 3.65 -6.66 -13.72
C THR A 48 2.40 -7.49 -13.48
N LYS A 49 1.90 -7.44 -12.26
CA LYS A 49 0.64 -8.07 -11.84
C LYS A 49 -0.18 -7.03 -11.10
N ILE A 50 -1.49 -7.05 -11.29
CA ILE A 50 -2.40 -6.25 -10.48
C ILE A 50 -3.11 -7.19 -9.51
N GLU A 51 -3.17 -6.80 -8.25
CA GLU A 51 -3.91 -7.50 -7.21
C GLU A 51 -4.99 -6.60 -6.61
N LEU A 52 -6.14 -7.21 -6.34
CA LEU A 52 -7.14 -6.66 -5.43
C LEU A 52 -6.94 -7.30 -4.06
N ARG A 53 -6.74 -6.49 -3.03
CA ARG A 53 -6.49 -6.93 -1.66
C ARG A 53 -7.57 -6.44 -0.71
N LEU A 54 -8.06 -7.32 0.14
CA LEU A 54 -8.86 -6.96 1.30
C LEU A 54 -7.94 -6.98 2.52
N LEU A 55 -7.83 -5.84 3.20
CA LEU A 55 -7.07 -5.68 4.42
C LEU A 55 -8.02 -5.55 5.61
N GLY A 56 -7.60 -6.12 6.74
CA GLY A 56 -8.24 -5.93 8.03
C GLY A 56 -7.33 -5.15 8.98
N CYS A 57 -7.93 -4.43 9.91
CA CYS A 57 -7.23 -3.80 11.03
C CYS A 57 -7.22 -4.77 12.22
N GLY A 58 -6.04 -5.13 12.70
CA GLY A 58 -5.86 -5.92 13.90
C GLY A 58 -5.21 -5.09 15.00
N GLU A 59 -5.75 -5.18 16.22
CA GLU A 59 -5.19 -4.50 17.39
C GLU A 59 -3.75 -4.98 17.64
N GLY A 60 -2.82 -4.03 17.75
CA GLY A 60 -1.39 -4.31 17.99
C GLY A 60 -0.57 -4.78 16.78
N ILE A 61 -1.21 -5.12 15.65
CA ILE A 61 -0.54 -5.59 14.41
C ILE A 61 -0.72 -4.65 13.22
N GLY A 62 -1.70 -3.74 13.29
CA GLY A 62 -2.01 -2.82 12.20
C GLY A 62 -2.75 -3.49 11.05
N TRP A 63 -2.52 -3.00 9.84
CA TRP A 63 -3.16 -3.52 8.63
C TRP A 63 -2.51 -4.81 8.16
N TYR A 64 -3.33 -5.83 7.92
CA TYR A 64 -2.87 -7.11 7.39
C TYR A 64 -3.76 -7.58 6.24
N ILE A 65 -3.18 -8.30 5.29
CA ILE A 65 -3.91 -8.83 4.13
C ILE A 65 -4.77 -10.01 4.60
N GLN A 66 -6.09 -9.84 4.52
CA GLN A 66 -7.05 -10.90 4.77
C GLN A 66 -7.27 -11.76 3.53
N ARG A 67 -7.35 -11.13 2.34
CA ARG A 67 -7.56 -11.81 1.05
C ARG A 67 -6.83 -11.10 -0.08
N ARG A 68 -6.42 -11.87 -1.08
CA ARG A 68 -5.82 -11.37 -2.33
C ARG A 68 -6.46 -12.07 -3.53
N ILE A 69 -6.67 -11.31 -4.59
CA ILE A 69 -7.11 -11.80 -5.90
C ILE A 69 -6.18 -11.17 -6.93
N GLN A 70 -5.39 -12.00 -7.61
CA GLN A 70 -4.62 -11.54 -8.76
C GLN A 70 -5.56 -11.36 -9.95
N LEU A 71 -5.44 -10.23 -10.63
CA LEU A 71 -6.26 -9.89 -11.78
C LEU A 71 -5.45 -9.99 -13.06
N ASP A 72 -5.96 -10.75 -14.03
CA ASP A 72 -5.44 -10.72 -15.40
C ASP A 72 -6.05 -9.57 -16.22
N THR A 73 -5.51 -9.33 -17.42
CA THR A 73 -5.93 -8.25 -18.30
C THR A 73 -7.41 -8.33 -18.70
N LEU A 74 -7.96 -9.54 -18.90
CA LEU A 74 -9.36 -9.75 -19.27
C LEU A 74 -10.27 -9.42 -18.09
N GLN A 75 -9.92 -9.85 -16.88
CA GLN A 75 -10.64 -9.56 -15.65
C GLN A 75 -10.63 -8.06 -15.34
N ILE A 76 -9.49 -7.36 -15.52
CA ILE A 76 -9.41 -5.90 -15.37
C ILE A 76 -10.35 -5.21 -16.37
N GLY A 77 -10.34 -5.65 -17.63
CA GLY A 77 -11.23 -5.12 -18.66
C GLY A 77 -12.71 -5.31 -18.30
N ALA A 78 -13.07 -6.51 -17.84
CA ALA A 78 -14.43 -6.83 -17.40
C ALA A 78 -14.86 -5.99 -16.19
N LEU A 79 -14.01 -5.88 -15.17
CA LEU A 79 -14.25 -5.06 -13.98
C LEU A 79 -14.46 -3.59 -14.36
N ARG A 80 -13.61 -3.03 -15.21
CA ARG A 80 -13.77 -1.67 -15.72
C ARG A 80 -15.11 -1.49 -16.44
N ALA A 81 -15.52 -2.44 -17.27
CA ALA A 81 -16.78 -2.38 -18.00
C ALA A 81 -18.01 -2.50 -17.09
N ILE A 82 -17.95 -3.32 -16.03
CA ILE A 82 -19.03 -3.49 -15.06
C ILE A 82 -19.14 -2.25 -14.16
N LEU A 83 -18.02 -1.83 -13.56
CA LEU A 83 -17.98 -0.71 -12.64
C LEU A 83 -18.19 0.64 -13.36
N GLY A 84 -17.68 0.79 -14.58
CA GLY A 84 -17.93 1.98 -15.41
C GLY A 84 -19.40 2.17 -15.78
N ARG A 85 -20.15 1.06 -15.96
CA ARG A 85 -21.62 1.10 -16.11
C ARG A 85 -22.33 1.48 -14.81
N GLY A 86 -21.76 1.09 -13.67
CA GLY A 86 -22.28 1.41 -12.33
C GLY A 86 -21.98 2.83 -11.85
N ALA A 87 -20.87 3.44 -12.28
CA ALA A 87 -20.46 4.79 -11.86
C ALA A 87 -21.45 5.90 -12.30
N GLY A 88 -22.25 5.66 -13.35
CA GLY A 88 -23.38 6.53 -13.70
C GLY A 88 -24.59 6.42 -12.76
N ARG A 89 -24.63 5.40 -11.88
CA ARG A 89 -25.75 5.12 -10.96
C ARG A 89 -25.37 5.21 -9.47
N VAL A 90 -24.10 5.06 -9.11
CA VAL A 90 -23.65 5.15 -7.73
C VAL A 90 -23.08 6.54 -7.49
N LYS A 91 -23.90 7.43 -6.91
CA LYS A 91 -23.42 8.68 -6.32
C LYS A 91 -22.50 8.29 -5.16
N SER A 92 -21.21 8.57 -5.30
CA SER A 92 -20.26 8.49 -4.20
C SER A 92 -20.75 9.39 -3.07
N SER A 93 -21.30 8.81 -2.01
CA SER A 93 -21.41 9.46 -0.71
C SER A 93 -20.07 9.29 -0.02
N ALA A 94 -19.02 9.95 -0.54
CA ALA A 94 -17.82 10.13 0.25
C ALA A 94 -18.26 10.80 1.57
N PRO A 95 -18.10 10.16 2.73
CA PRO A 95 -18.41 10.82 3.98
C PRO A 95 -17.47 12.01 4.08
N GLN A 96 -18.02 13.22 4.10
CA GLN A 96 -17.25 14.38 4.48
C GLN A 96 -16.83 14.17 5.92
N LEU A 97 -15.58 13.77 6.12
CA LEU A 97 -14.93 13.78 7.42
C LEU A 97 -14.97 15.22 7.94
N LYS A 98 -16.00 15.53 8.75
CA LYS A 98 -15.99 16.69 9.64
C LYS A 98 -14.93 16.41 10.70
N MET A 99 -13.67 16.69 10.35
CA MET A 99 -12.59 16.80 11.33
C MET A 99 -12.83 18.07 12.16
N THR A 100 -13.74 17.98 13.14
CA THR A 100 -13.74 18.95 14.24
C THR A 100 -12.69 18.50 15.24
N CYS A 101 -11.42 18.77 14.93
CA CYS A 101 -10.37 18.72 15.93
C CYS A 101 -10.67 19.84 16.93
N LYS A 102 -11.19 19.47 18.11
CA LYS A 102 -11.33 20.41 19.23
C LYS A 102 -9.93 20.81 19.66
N ILE A 103 -9.48 21.97 19.21
CA ILE A 103 -8.28 22.61 19.75
C ILE A 103 -8.59 22.88 21.22
N ALA A 104 -8.02 22.06 22.10
CA ALA A 104 -7.99 22.33 23.52
C ALA A 104 -7.19 23.64 23.71
N LYS A 105 -7.86 24.67 24.21
CA LYS A 105 -7.21 25.92 24.63
C LYS A 105 -6.35 25.63 25.86
N GLY A 106 -5.09 25.29 25.62
CA GLY A 106 -4.01 25.28 26.60
C GLY A 106 -3.17 26.54 26.45
N THR A 107 -3.42 27.52 27.32
CA THR A 107 -2.69 28.77 27.45
C THR A 107 -1.30 28.52 28.03
N HIS A 108 -0.20 28.78 27.30
CA HIS A 108 1.01 29.39 27.87
C HIS A 108 1.98 29.92 26.79
N ARG A 109 2.65 31.03 27.12
CA ARG A 109 3.43 31.96 26.29
C ARG A 109 4.75 31.38 25.74
N ASN A 110 5.14 31.79 24.52
CA ASN A 110 6.39 32.53 24.19
C ASN A 110 6.50 32.75 22.66
N PRO A 111 6.70 33.98 22.12
CA PRO A 111 6.84 34.22 20.70
C PRO A 111 8.29 34.52 20.31
N GLN A 112 9.11 33.51 20.02
CA GLN A 112 10.36 33.70 19.28
C GLN A 112 10.65 32.48 18.42
N GLY A 113 10.72 32.66 17.10
CA GLY A 113 11.08 31.60 16.14
C GLY A 113 10.20 31.54 14.90
N LEU A 114 9.82 32.68 14.31
CA LEU A 114 9.31 32.71 12.92
C LEU A 114 10.50 32.60 11.98
N GLY A 115 10.73 31.40 11.47
CA GLY A 115 11.70 31.13 10.43
C GLY A 115 11.44 29.76 9.84
N LEU A 116 10.69 29.74 8.75
CA LEU A 116 10.97 29.00 7.52
C LEU A 116 9.71 29.06 6.64
N SER A 117 9.75 30.01 5.72
CA SER A 117 8.98 30.03 4.48
C SER A 117 9.13 28.69 3.75
N LEU A 118 8.03 28.21 3.14
CA LEU A 118 8.00 27.66 1.78
C LEU A 118 6.58 27.20 1.42
N CYS A 119 5.93 27.99 0.57
CA CYS A 119 4.92 27.58 -0.40
C CYS A 119 5.19 28.44 -1.66
N PRO A 120 4.82 27.92 -2.85
CA PRO A 120 5.68 27.79 -4.04
C PRO A 120 6.21 29.08 -4.65
#